data_AF-L7JUK8-F1
#
_entry.id   AF-L7JUK8-F1
#
_cell.length_a   1.000
_cell.length_b   1.000
_cell.length_c   1.000
_cell.angle_alpha   90.00
_cell.angle_beta   90.00
_cell.angle_gamma   90.00
#
_symmetry.space_group_name_H-M   'P 1'
#
loop_
_entity.id
_entity.type
_entity.pdbx_description
1 polymer ?
#
loop_
_entity_poly.entity_id
_entity_poly.type
_entity_poly.pdbx_seq_one_letter_code
_entity_poly.pdbx_strand_id
1 'polypeptide(L)' 'MANDHKVNSYSPEGRIYQIEYAMKAMNHGVTTVALATTQSVVISSEKKILSKLQVTSSATKHFKIDDRIGLAFSGD' A
#
# COMPACT_ATOMS: atom_id res chain seq x y z
N MET A 1 5.34 -12.52 26.96
CA MET A 1 4.56 -11.47 26.28
C MET A 1 4.98 -10.11 26.83
N ALA A 2 5.95 -9.42 26.24
CA ALA A 2 6.37 -8.10 26.73
C ALA A 2 6.90 -7.14 25.64
N ASN A 3 7.12 -7.60 24.41
CA ASN A 3 7.82 -6.77 23.41
C ASN A 3 7.09 -6.61 22.07
N ASP A 4 5.89 -7.14 21.95
CA ASP A 4 5.14 -7.12 20.69
C ASP A 4 4.68 -5.71 20.28
N HIS A 5 4.55 -4.80 21.26
CA HIS A 5 4.04 -3.44 21.07
C HIS A 5 5.13 -2.43 20.67
N LYS A 6 6.42 -2.81 20.76
CA LYS A 6 7.54 -1.92 20.43
C LYS A 6 7.91 -2.09 18.96
N VAL A 7 7.86 -0.98 18.21
CA VAL A 7 8.07 -0.96 16.74
C VAL A 7 9.45 -1.43 16.29
N ASN A 8 10.47 -1.36 17.15
CA ASN A 8 11.86 -1.69 16.86
C ASN A 8 12.36 -2.93 17.63
N SER A 9 11.43 -3.77 18.09
CA SER A 9 11.76 -4.91 18.95
C SER A 9 11.77 -6.22 18.19
N TYR A 10 12.84 -6.99 18.42
CA TYR A 10 12.97 -8.35 17.93
C TYR A 10 12.29 -9.34 18.87
N SER A 11 11.58 -10.30 18.29
CA SER A 11 11.10 -11.49 18.98
C SER A 11 12.27 -12.44 19.30
N PRO A 12 12.08 -13.43 20.20
CA PRO A 12 13.11 -14.46 20.45
C PRO A 12 13.58 -15.18 19.18
N GLU A 13 12.72 -15.25 18.16
CA GLU A 13 12.97 -15.84 16.85
C GLU A 13 13.60 -14.86 15.84
N GLY A 14 13.93 -13.64 16.28
CA GLY A 14 14.55 -12.60 15.44
C GLY A 14 13.58 -11.86 14.52
N ARG A 15 12.27 -11.90 14.79
CA ARG A 15 11.24 -11.28 13.94
C ARG A 15 10.79 -9.94 14.50
N ILE A 16 10.34 -9.03 13.63
CA ILE A 16 9.67 -7.78 14.04
C ILE A 16 8.19 -7.94 13.75
N TYR A 17 7.42 -8.36 14.76
CA TYR A 17 5.99 -8.63 14.62
C TYR A 17 5.18 -7.42 14.15
N GLN A 18 5.61 -6.20 14.48
CA GLN A 18 4.98 -4.97 13.98
C GLN A 18 5.05 -4.82 12.45
N ILE A 19 6.15 -5.26 11.80
CA ILE A 19 6.24 -5.28 10.34
C ILE A 19 5.23 -6.29 9.77
N GLU A 20 5.10 -7.45 10.41
CA GLU A 20 4.18 -8.49 9.95
C GLU A 20 2.72 -8.09 10.12
N TYR A 21 2.39 -7.38 11.19
CA TYR A 21 1.05 -6.82 11.37
C TYR A 21 0.74 -5.75 10.33
N ALA A 22 1.70 -4.87 10.00
CA ALA A 22 1.54 -3.92 8.91
C ALA A 22 1.31 -4.62 7.57
N MET A 23 2.11 -5.65 7.26
CA MET A 23 1.93 -6.45 6.03
C MET A 23 0.57 -7.15 5.99
N LYS A 24 0.07 -7.66 7.12
CA LYS A 24 -1.28 -8.23 7.20
C LYS A 24 -2.37 -7.19 6.96
N ALA A 25 -2.22 -5.97 7.48
CA ALA A 25 -3.16 -4.88 7.25
C ALA A 25 -3.19 -4.46 5.77
N MET A 26 -2.03 -4.46 5.08
CA MET A 26 -1.95 -4.16 3.66
C MET A 26 -2.79 -5.12 2.79
N ASN A 27 -2.94 -6.39 3.20
CA ASN A 27 -3.73 -7.38 2.45
C ASN A 27 -5.24 -7.10 2.46
N HIS A 28 -5.73 -6.23 3.35
CA HIS A 28 -7.13 -5.82 3.38
C HIS A 28 -7.40 -4.53 2.58
N GLY A 29 -6.35 -3.91 2.04
CA GLY A 29 -6.43 -2.69 1.25
C GLY A 29 -6.97 -2.91 -0.16
N VAL A 30 -7.12 -1.79 -0.88
CA VAL A 30 -7.58 -1.80 -2.27
C VAL A 30 -6.46 -2.28 -3.19
N THR A 31 -6.79 -3.13 -4.17
CA THR A 31 -5.82 -3.78 -5.05
C THR A 31 -5.15 -2.80 -6.00
N THR A 32 -3.82 -2.88 -6.11
CA THR A 32 -3.04 -2.20 -7.15
C THR A 32 -2.18 -3.20 -7.89
N VAL A 33 -2.18 -3.14 -9.22
CA VAL A 33 -1.36 -3.96 -10.11
C VAL A 33 -0.49 -3.07 -10.99
N ALA A 34 0.71 -3.54 -11.31
CA ALA A 34 1.61 -2.88 -12.22
C ALA A 34 2.21 -3.89 -13.20
N LEU A 35 2.37 -3.47 -14.46
CA LEU A 35 3.03 -4.22 -15.51
C LEU A 35 4.21 -3.41 -16.02
N ALA A 36 5.40 -3.98 -15.93
CA ALA A 36 6.60 -3.44 -16.55
C ALA A 36 6.85 -4.12 -17.90
N THR A 37 7.12 -3.30 -18.91
CA THR A 37 7.58 -3.74 -20.23
C THR A 37 8.98 -3.21 -20.48
N THR A 38 9.57 -3.56 -21.62
CA THR A 38 10.89 -3.04 -22.01
C THR A 38 10.89 -1.53 -22.31
N GLN A 39 9.72 -0.94 -22.56
CA GLN A 39 9.59 0.46 -22.98
C GLN A 39 8.88 1.33 -21.95
N SER A 40 8.00 0.76 -21.13
CA SER A 40 7.13 1.51 -20.24
C SER A 40 6.64 0.69 -19.06
N VAL A 41 6.09 1.39 -18.06
CA VAL A 41 5.38 0.80 -16.92
C VAL A 41 3.95 1.29 -16.93
N VAL A 42 3.00 0.38 -16.74
CA VAL A 42 1.58 0.69 -16.56
C VAL A 42 1.19 0.31 -15.14
N ILE A 43 0.50 1.21 -14.45
CA ILE A 43 -0.01 0.95 -13.10
C ILE A 43 -1.53 1.17 -13.12
N SER A 44 -2.26 0.25 -12.49
CA SER A 44 -3.71 0.31 -12.35
C SER A 44 -4.09 -0.02 -10.91
N SER A 45 -5.00 0.76 -10.33
CA SER A 45 -5.54 0.52 -9.00
C SER A 45 -7.04 0.42 -9.07
N GLU A 46 -7.60 -0.53 -8.34
CA GLU A 46 -9.03 -0.54 -8.05
C GLU A 46 -9.39 0.76 -7.31
N LYS A 47 -10.58 1.29 -7.61
CA LYS A 47 -11.10 2.49 -6.97
C LYS A 47 -12.43 2.19 -6.33
N LYS A 48 -12.39 1.86 -5.04
CA LYS A 48 -13.58 1.53 -4.26
C LYS A 48 -14.30 2.81 -3.82
N ILE A 49 -15.48 3.06 -4.37
CA ILE A 49 -16.35 4.18 -4.00
C ILE A 49 -17.22 3.73 -2.83
N LEU A 50 -17.03 4.33 -1.66
CA LEU A 50 -17.70 3.90 -0.43
C LEU A 50 -19.14 4.44 -0.34
N SER A 51 -19.42 5.56 -1.00
CA SER A 51 -20.73 6.20 -1.00
C SER A 51 -20.98 6.93 -2.31
N LYS A 52 -22.26 7.01 -2.73
CA LYS A 52 -22.69 7.80 -3.89
C LYS A 52 -22.41 9.30 -3.73
N LEU A 53 -22.18 9.77 -2.51
CA LEU A 53 -21.82 11.17 -2.22
C LEU A 53 -20.33 11.44 -2.34
N GLN A 54 -19.50 10.40 -2.47
CA GLN A 54 -18.05 10.55 -2.56
C GLN A 54 -17.68 11.10 -3.94
N VAL A 55 -16.94 12.20 -3.95
CA VAL A 55 -16.38 12.76 -5.19
C VAL A 55 -15.32 11.80 -5.71
N THR A 56 -15.58 11.13 -6.83
CA THR A 56 -14.68 10.11 -7.36
C THR A 56 -13.24 10.60 -7.48
N SER A 57 -12.97 11.82 -7.95
CA SER A 57 -11.60 12.34 -8.08
C SER A 57 -10.83 12.44 -6.76
N SER A 58 -11.47 12.47 -5.60
CA SER A 58 -10.77 12.54 -4.31
C SER A 58 -10.08 11.24 -3.91
N ALA A 59 -10.57 10.09 -4.37
CA ALA A 59 -9.94 8.79 -4.15
C ALA A 59 -8.77 8.57 -5.14
N THR A 60 -7.69 9.32 -4.95
CA THR A 60 -6.47 9.24 -5.76
C THR A 60 -5.48 8.27 -5.13
N LYS A 61 -5.07 7.25 -5.90
CA LYS A 61 -4.05 6.26 -5.50
C LYS A 61 -2.72 6.46 -6.22
N HIS A 62 -2.68 7.32 -7.24
CA HIS A 62 -1.51 7.54 -8.10
C HIS A 62 -1.04 8.99 -7.98
N PHE A 63 0.27 9.18 -7.85
CA PHE A 63 0.89 10.49 -7.71
C PHE A 63 2.04 10.64 -8.69
N LYS A 64 2.10 11.79 -9.35
CA LYS A 64 3.28 12.19 -10.14
C LYS A 64 4.32 12.73 -9.17
N ILE A 65 5.48 12.08 -9.11
CA ILE A 65 6.63 12.55 -8.34
C ILE A 65 7.52 13.42 -9.23
N ASP A 66 7.72 12.99 -10.48
CA ASP A 66 8.46 13.71 -11.51
C ASP A 66 7.96 13.31 -12.91
N ASP A 67 8.48 13.91 -13.98
CA ASP A 67 8.12 13.65 -15.37
C ASP A 67 8.27 12.18 -15.79
N ARG A 68 9.16 11.43 -15.13
CA ARG A 68 9.41 10.00 -15.39
C ARG A 68 9.20 9.10 -14.18
N ILE A 69 8.67 9.65 -13.08
CA ILE A 69 8.50 8.92 -11.81
C ILE A 69 7.07 9.07 -11.32
N GLY A 70 6.36 7.95 -11.27
CA GLY A 70 5.03 7.83 -10.67
C GLY A 70 5.08 6.96 -9.41
N LEU A 71 4.20 7.26 -8.46
CA LEU A 71 3.98 6.47 -7.27
C LEU A 71 2.55 5.97 -7.25
N ALA A 72 2.36 4.71 -6.86
CA ALA A 72 1.06 4.16 -6.52
C ALA A 72 1.15 3.44 -5.18
N PHE A 73 0.07 3.48 -4.40
CA PHE A 73 0.00 2.79 -3.12
C PHE A 73 -1.11 1.75 -3.07
N SER A 74 -0.82 0.62 -2.43
CA SER A 74 -1.75 -0.47 -2.15
C SER A 74 -1.78 -0.69 -0.64
N GLY A 75 -2.97 -0.93 -0.09
CA GLY A 75 -3.19 -0.86 1.35
C GLY A 75 -4.29 0.15 1.70
N ASP A 76 -4.40 0.41 3.00
CA ASP A 76 -5.28 1.44 3.56
C ASP A 76 -4.79 2.84 3.14
#